data_AF-A0A9P7GFN1-F1
#
_entry.id   AF-A0A9P7GFN1-F1
#
_cell.length_a   1.000
_cell.length_b   1.000
_cell.length_c   1.000
_cell.angle_alpha   90.00
_cell.angle_beta   90.00
_cell.angle_gamma   90.00
#
_symmetry.space_group_name_H-M   'P 1'
#
loop_
_entity.id
_entity.type
_entity.pdbx_description
1 polymer ?
#
loop_
_entity_poly.entity_id
_entity_poly.type
_entity_poly.pdbx_seq_one_letter_code
_entity_poly.pdbx_strand_id
1 'polypeptide(L)'
;MLLSKACDITGIVAMACARHGCFAPNSLANLKKGERQANVDWAFLQALKTTNMGDIKQVILMYDIVCQYIIHLWDRIGSKLPDGMEIERSIGLLQVHAHQLSCFFRYASSFIPGAAIVAGETLESLWSTLNSVSPMTRTSTLAHRSEVLDDHMNDSNWKKLLNMPVLCTKYKNASEMQESAGIYFAKFRAGLSRDSVAQWTWQIEQAESQRLHDITVMDIMQTSAVDTHSGNSAASHESIGVPASPDEEWVQLGIDLEEWQLTLQDQARRLQKEPREEDEKKIDNERHLLGVQLAKFLAARPYVAANGVIINVDPSENPPECFDNFDNDGTTWRVNDSAMEDMDAYMECQAAEVHPTNAKKTLLQGELVEKDELCKCK
;
A
#
# COMPACT_ATOMS: atom_id res chain seq x y z
N MET A 1 22.54 -15.98 -13.28
CA MET A 1 23.37 -15.00 -12.54
C MET A 1 24.83 -15.47 -12.52
N LEU A 2 25.69 -14.85 -13.31
CA LEU A 2 27.15 -15.09 -13.30
C LEU A 2 27.76 -14.35 -12.10
N LEU A 3 28.05 -15.06 -11.01
CA LEU A 3 28.72 -14.50 -9.84
C LEU A 3 30.26 -14.44 -10.05
N SER A 4 30.79 -13.22 -10.03
CA SER A 4 31.85 -12.81 -9.07
C SER A 4 33.35 -13.05 -9.32
N LYS A 5 33.86 -13.16 -10.55
CA LYS A 5 35.33 -12.98 -10.76
C LYS A 5 35.76 -11.68 -11.43
N ALA A 6 34.84 -10.89 -11.95
CA ALA A 6 35.16 -9.70 -12.74
C ALA A 6 34.98 -8.35 -12.02
N CYS A 7 34.34 -8.32 -10.84
CA CYS A 7 34.04 -7.07 -10.14
C CYS A 7 34.65 -7.07 -8.74
N ASP A 8 35.44 -6.04 -8.41
CA ASP A 8 35.98 -5.83 -7.06
C ASP A 8 34.88 -5.52 -6.03
N ILE A 9 33.81 -4.86 -6.49
CA ILE A 9 32.66 -4.43 -5.69
C ILE A 9 31.39 -4.83 -6.44
N THR A 10 30.50 -5.57 -5.76
CA THR A 10 29.24 -6.08 -6.34
C THR A 10 28.04 -5.16 -6.11
N GLY A 11 28.17 -4.19 -5.19
CA GLY A 11 27.11 -3.25 -4.87
C GLY A 11 27.51 -2.30 -3.73
N ILE A 12 26.54 -1.52 -3.27
CA ILE A 12 26.67 -0.62 -2.12
C ILE A 12 25.44 -0.74 -1.22
N VAL A 13 25.61 -0.40 0.06
CA VAL A 13 24.51 -0.13 0.99
C VAL A 13 24.76 1.23 1.62
N ALA A 14 23.72 1.99 1.90
CA ALA A 14 23.81 3.25 2.66
C ALA A 14 22.60 3.40 3.57
N MET A 15 22.68 4.36 4.49
CA MET A 15 21.55 4.82 5.27
C MET A 15 21.13 6.20 4.77
N ALA A 16 19.85 6.48 4.81
CA ALA A 16 19.31 7.80 4.51
C ALA A 16 18.22 8.17 5.52
N CYS A 17 18.04 9.46 5.75
CA CYS A 17 16.92 9.94 6.54
C CYS A 17 15.63 9.74 5.74
N ALA A 18 14.76 8.85 6.22
CA ALA A 18 13.47 8.55 5.58
C ALA A 18 12.52 9.77 5.45
N ARG A 19 12.74 10.82 6.26
CA ARG A 19 11.93 12.06 6.22
C ARG A 19 12.49 13.12 5.29
N HIS A 20 13.78 13.41 5.42
CA HIS A 20 14.43 14.51 4.69
C HIS A 20 14.97 14.07 3.33
N GLY A 21 15.16 12.75 3.13
CA GLY A 21 15.70 12.22 1.89
C GLY A 21 17.17 12.50 1.66
N CYS A 22 17.93 12.72 2.75
CA CYS A 22 19.38 12.92 2.71
C CYS A 22 20.10 11.62 3.07
N PHE A 23 21.18 11.30 2.38
CA PHE A 23 22.10 10.25 2.79
C PHE A 23 22.72 10.60 4.15
N ALA A 24 22.80 9.62 5.04
CA ALA A 24 23.52 9.77 6.30
C ALA A 24 25.04 9.78 6.01
N PRO A 25 25.79 10.78 6.50
CA PRO A 25 27.23 10.87 6.25
C PRO A 25 27.97 9.61 6.74
N ASN A 26 29.01 9.19 6.00
CA ASN A 26 29.84 8.01 6.31
C ASN A 26 29.08 6.68 6.47
N SER A 27 27.82 6.59 6.01
CA SER A 27 27.03 5.36 6.08
C SER A 27 27.12 4.49 4.81
N LEU A 28 27.82 4.95 3.78
CA LEU A 28 28.00 4.18 2.54
C LEU A 28 29.04 3.06 2.75
N ALA A 29 28.63 1.82 2.50
CA ALA A 29 29.50 0.65 2.56
C ALA A 29 29.50 -0.13 1.25
N ASN A 30 30.69 -0.58 0.83
CA ASN A 30 30.85 -1.43 -0.34
C ASN A 30 30.47 -2.89 -0.05
N LEU A 31 29.69 -3.48 -0.94
CA LEU A 31 29.33 -4.89 -0.89
C LEU A 31 30.29 -5.70 -1.78
N LYS A 32 31.03 -6.65 -1.19
CA LYS A 32 31.94 -7.55 -1.92
C LYS A 32 31.28 -8.86 -2.36
N LYS A 33 30.26 -9.31 -1.63
CA LYS A 33 29.53 -10.55 -1.92
C LYS A 33 28.14 -10.48 -1.29
N GLY A 34 27.19 -9.97 -2.08
CA GLY A 34 25.81 -9.79 -1.65
C GLY A 34 25.66 -8.82 -0.48
N GLU A 35 24.41 -8.66 -0.05
CA GLU A 35 24.04 -7.80 1.06
C GLU A 35 24.19 -8.56 2.39
N ARG A 36 25.41 -8.58 2.92
CA ARG A 36 25.67 -9.16 4.24
C ARG A 36 25.21 -8.20 5.31
N GLN A 37 24.52 -8.73 6.32
CA GLN A 37 24.04 -7.95 7.47
C GLN A 37 25.17 -7.15 8.14
N ALA A 38 26.40 -7.67 8.22
CA ALA A 38 27.55 -6.95 8.76
C ALA A 38 27.85 -5.60 8.05
N ASN A 39 27.57 -5.48 6.75
CA ASN A 39 27.74 -4.22 6.03
C ASN A 39 26.63 -3.22 6.39
N VAL A 40 25.39 -3.71 6.54
CA VAL A 40 24.23 -2.92 6.97
C VAL A 40 24.39 -2.47 8.42
N ASP A 41 24.86 -3.37 9.30
CA ASP A 41 25.21 -3.12 10.70
C ASP A 41 26.22 -1.96 10.80
N TRP A 42 27.29 -2.00 10.00
CA TRP A 42 28.28 -0.93 9.95
C TRP A 42 27.68 0.38 9.44
N ALA A 43 26.93 0.35 8.34
CA ALA A 43 26.26 1.52 7.78
C ALA A 43 25.31 2.18 8.79
N PHE A 44 24.55 1.37 9.54
CA PHE A 44 23.62 1.82 10.56
C PHE A 44 24.33 2.47 11.75
N LEU A 45 25.37 1.82 12.31
CA LEU A 45 26.17 2.38 13.40
C LEU A 45 26.83 3.70 13.00
N GLN A 46 27.35 3.77 11.77
CA GLN A 46 27.94 5.00 11.25
C GLN A 46 26.91 6.10 11.08
N ALA A 47 25.71 5.78 10.58
CA ALA A 47 24.62 6.74 10.48
C ALA A 47 24.26 7.31 11.85
N LEU A 48 24.04 6.46 12.86
CA LEU A 48 23.74 6.91 14.23
C LEU A 48 24.82 7.86 14.78
N LYS A 49 26.09 7.51 14.55
CA LYS A 49 27.23 8.31 15.00
C LYS A 49 27.31 9.67 14.28
N THR A 50 27.18 9.70 12.97
CA THR A 50 27.41 10.91 12.17
C THR A 50 26.23 11.87 12.14
N THR A 51 25.02 11.37 12.37
CA THR A 51 23.82 12.22 12.50
C THR A 51 23.53 12.63 13.94
N ASN A 52 24.47 12.37 14.86
CA ASN A 52 24.42 12.76 16.26
C ASN A 52 23.18 12.22 17.01
N MET A 53 22.84 10.95 16.80
CA MET A 53 21.66 10.31 17.40
C MET A 53 21.91 9.77 18.83
N GLY A 54 23.07 10.08 19.44
CA GLY A 54 23.47 9.51 20.74
C GLY A 54 22.53 9.85 21.90
N ASP A 55 21.90 11.03 21.87
CA ASP A 55 20.96 11.49 22.91
C ASP A 55 19.50 11.11 22.58
N ILE A 56 19.26 10.49 21.43
CA ILE A 56 17.92 10.10 20.99
C ILE A 56 17.60 8.72 21.56
N LYS A 57 16.55 8.66 22.39
CA LYS A 57 16.12 7.42 23.05
C LYS A 57 15.57 6.37 22.10
N GLN A 58 14.96 6.79 20.99
CA GLN A 58 14.30 5.86 20.08
C GLN A 58 14.53 6.23 18.62
N VAL A 59 14.88 5.24 17.81
CA VAL A 59 15.05 5.37 16.36
C VAL A 59 14.16 4.38 15.63
N ILE A 60 13.60 4.79 14.49
CA ILE A 60 12.86 3.89 13.61
C ILE A 60 13.80 3.46 12.48
N LEU A 61 14.12 2.18 12.45
CA LEU A 61 14.87 1.55 11.37
C LEU A 61 13.89 1.03 10.31
N MET A 62 13.90 1.68 9.15
CA MET A 62 13.15 1.24 7.98
C MET A 62 14.03 0.38 7.09
N TYR A 63 13.62 -0.87 6.82
CA TYR A 63 14.35 -1.77 5.93
C TYR A 63 13.41 -2.84 5.37
N ASP A 64 13.52 -3.14 4.07
CA ASP A 64 12.66 -4.10 3.38
C ASP A 64 12.57 -5.43 4.12
N ILE A 65 13.71 -5.94 4.58
CA ILE A 65 13.79 -7.21 5.30
C ILE A 65 13.97 -7.04 6.81
N VAL A 66 13.46 -5.94 7.40
CA VAL A 66 13.63 -5.68 8.85
C VAL A 66 13.13 -6.83 9.71
N CYS A 67 12.06 -7.53 9.28
CA CYS A 67 11.47 -8.66 9.99
C CYS A 67 12.44 -9.83 10.18
N GLN A 68 13.44 -9.97 9.31
CA GLN A 68 14.53 -10.96 9.43
C GLN A 68 15.78 -10.34 10.03
N TYR A 69 16.10 -9.11 9.63
CA TYR A 69 17.32 -8.42 10.02
C TYR A 69 17.40 -8.16 11.53
N ILE A 70 16.27 -7.82 12.14
CA ILE A 70 16.19 -7.38 13.53
C ILE A 70 16.42 -8.53 14.55
N ILE A 71 16.12 -9.77 14.17
CA ILE A 71 16.12 -10.95 15.05
C ILE A 71 17.44 -11.07 15.84
N HIS A 72 18.56 -10.90 15.15
CA HIS A 72 19.91 -11.00 15.74
C HIS A 72 20.64 -9.65 15.79
N LEU A 73 19.94 -8.53 15.60
CA LEU A 73 20.60 -7.22 15.54
C LEU A 73 21.31 -6.90 16.87
N TRP A 74 20.61 -7.13 17.99
CA TRP A 74 21.15 -6.91 19.33
C TRP A 74 22.36 -7.79 19.63
N ASP A 75 22.35 -9.06 19.20
CA ASP A 75 23.51 -9.95 19.33
C ASP A 75 24.72 -9.43 18.52
N ARG A 76 24.48 -8.90 17.31
CA ARG A 76 25.54 -8.43 16.41
C ARG A 76 26.15 -7.08 16.82
N ILE A 77 25.31 -6.11 17.22
CA ILE A 77 25.74 -4.73 17.43
C ILE A 77 25.25 -4.08 18.73
N GLY A 78 24.52 -4.78 19.61
CA GLY A 78 23.95 -4.21 20.83
C GLY A 78 24.97 -3.48 21.71
N SER A 79 26.16 -4.06 21.88
CA SER A 79 27.27 -3.46 22.64
C SER A 79 27.90 -2.21 22.00
N LYS A 80 27.51 -1.87 20.76
CA LYS A 80 27.99 -0.69 20.02
C LYS A 80 26.92 0.39 19.88
N LEU A 81 25.69 0.11 20.29
CA LEU A 81 24.60 1.08 20.28
C LEU A 81 24.71 2.02 21.49
N PRO A 82 24.22 3.26 21.41
CA PRO A 82 24.12 4.14 22.57
C PRO A 82 23.29 3.51 23.70
N ASP A 83 23.69 3.78 24.95
CA ASP A 83 23.02 3.23 26.12
C ASP A 83 21.55 3.64 26.18
N GLY A 84 20.66 2.64 26.35
CA GLY A 84 19.22 2.87 26.46
C GLY A 84 18.53 3.28 25.16
N MET A 85 19.20 3.20 24.00
CA MET A 85 18.56 3.40 22.70
C MET A 85 17.60 2.24 22.39
N GLU A 86 16.39 2.55 21.98
CA GLU A 86 15.41 1.60 21.45
C GLU A 86 15.36 1.71 19.92
N ILE A 87 15.22 0.56 19.26
CA ILE A 87 15.12 0.47 17.80
C ILE A 87 13.74 -0.06 17.45
N GLU A 88 12.89 0.82 16.96
CA GLU A 88 11.63 0.47 16.33
C GLU A 88 11.87 -0.02 14.89
N ARG A 89 11.04 -0.94 14.43
CA ARG A 89 11.27 -1.75 13.24
C ARG A 89 10.14 -1.54 12.25
N SER A 90 10.48 -1.11 11.04
CA SER A 90 9.49 -0.77 10.02
C SER A 90 9.90 -1.28 8.64
N ILE A 91 8.91 -1.67 7.85
CA ILE A 91 9.04 -1.95 6.42
C ILE A 91 8.35 -0.81 5.66
N GLY A 92 8.92 -0.41 4.53
CA GLY A 92 8.29 0.56 3.62
C GLY A 92 6.89 0.11 3.20
N LEU A 93 5.98 1.05 2.98
CA LEU A 93 4.57 0.75 2.71
C LEU A 93 4.37 -0.03 1.41
N LEU A 94 5.24 0.14 0.41
CA LEU A 94 5.15 -0.64 -0.82
C LEU A 94 5.69 -2.06 -0.62
N GLN A 95 6.81 -2.20 0.08
CA GLN A 95 7.47 -3.49 0.31
C GLN A 95 6.71 -4.39 1.28
N VAL A 96 6.04 -3.82 2.29
CA VAL A 96 5.37 -4.62 3.32
C VAL A 96 4.26 -5.50 2.74
N HIS A 97 3.64 -5.10 1.63
CA HIS A 97 2.64 -5.90 0.92
C HIS A 97 3.23 -7.13 0.21
N ALA A 98 4.54 -7.16 -0.05
CA ALA A 98 5.23 -8.32 -0.60
C ALA A 98 5.66 -9.33 0.49
N HIS A 99 5.37 -9.04 1.77
CA HIS A 99 5.65 -9.94 2.88
C HIS A 99 4.42 -10.78 3.25
N GLN A 100 4.60 -11.77 4.13
CA GLN A 100 3.47 -12.47 4.73
C GLN A 100 2.54 -11.49 5.46
N LEU A 101 1.24 -11.82 5.52
CA LEU A 101 0.22 -10.91 6.03
C LEU A 101 0.51 -10.38 7.44
N SER A 102 1.06 -11.19 8.33
CA SER A 102 1.42 -10.73 9.68
C SER A 102 2.48 -9.63 9.69
N CYS A 103 3.37 -9.57 8.68
CA CYS A 103 4.33 -8.47 8.57
C CYS A 103 3.65 -7.12 8.32
N PHE A 104 2.49 -7.10 7.65
CA PHE A 104 1.73 -5.87 7.41
C PHE A 104 1.35 -5.20 8.72
N PHE A 105 0.68 -5.93 9.62
CA PHE A 105 0.25 -5.38 10.90
C PHE A 105 1.42 -5.07 11.85
N ARG A 106 2.46 -5.92 11.82
CA ARG A 106 3.62 -5.79 12.69
C ARG A 106 4.57 -4.64 12.29
N TYR A 107 4.80 -4.42 11.00
CA TYR A 107 5.90 -3.58 10.51
C TYR A 107 5.49 -2.43 9.56
N ALA A 108 4.25 -2.36 9.07
CA ALA A 108 3.85 -1.23 8.23
C ALA A 108 4.00 0.08 9.00
N SER A 109 4.67 1.07 8.39
CA SER A 109 4.95 2.37 9.03
C SER A 109 3.68 3.11 9.49
N SER A 110 2.53 2.82 8.89
CA SER A 110 1.22 3.38 9.25
C SER A 110 0.75 2.98 10.65
N PHE A 111 1.22 1.85 11.19
CA PHE A 111 0.86 1.36 12.53
C PHE A 111 1.92 1.66 13.60
N ILE A 112 2.87 2.54 13.28
CA ILE A 112 3.97 2.88 14.18
C ILE A 112 3.75 4.31 14.69
N PRO A 113 3.44 4.48 15.99
CA PRO A 113 3.34 5.80 16.60
C PRO A 113 4.60 6.63 16.36
N GLY A 114 4.42 7.87 15.93
CA GLY A 114 5.52 8.78 15.66
C GLY A 114 6.26 8.55 14.34
N ALA A 115 5.98 7.48 13.56
CA ALA A 115 6.59 7.29 12.23
C ALA A 115 6.16 8.36 11.21
N ALA A 116 4.92 8.87 11.37
CA ALA A 116 4.22 9.71 10.40
C ALA A 116 4.02 8.99 9.04
N ILE A 117 3.44 9.70 8.06
CA ILE A 117 3.26 9.14 6.72
C ILE A 117 4.62 9.15 6.01
N VAL A 118 5.28 7.99 5.98
CA VAL A 118 6.57 7.79 5.33
C VAL A 118 6.51 6.55 4.44
N ALA A 119 6.86 6.72 3.16
CA ALA A 119 6.80 5.65 2.18
C ALA A 119 7.84 4.54 2.45
N GLY A 120 9.00 4.89 2.99
CA GLY A 120 10.15 3.98 3.15
C GLY A 120 11.05 3.87 1.93
N GLU A 121 10.62 4.40 0.77
CA GLU A 121 11.28 4.25 -0.56
C GLU A 121 12.33 5.33 -0.88
N THR A 122 12.95 5.87 0.16
CA THR A 122 13.85 7.02 0.01
C THR A 122 15.12 6.64 -0.73
N LEU A 123 15.66 5.46 -0.44
CA LEU A 123 16.94 5.03 -1.00
C LEU A 123 16.80 4.73 -2.49
N GLU A 124 15.68 4.17 -2.94
CA GLU A 124 15.35 3.83 -4.32
C GLU A 124 15.35 5.08 -5.21
N SER A 125 14.75 6.16 -4.70
CA SER A 125 14.77 7.48 -5.36
C SER A 125 16.19 8.04 -5.47
N LEU A 126 16.99 7.86 -4.42
CA LEU A 126 18.39 8.30 -4.40
C LEU A 126 19.28 7.44 -5.33
N TRP A 127 19.05 6.13 -5.36
CA TRP A 127 19.70 5.18 -6.27
C TRP A 127 19.40 5.48 -7.72
N SER A 128 18.15 5.84 -8.04
CA SER A 128 17.77 6.27 -9.38
C SER A 128 18.64 7.41 -9.89
N THR A 129 18.96 8.38 -9.02
CA THR A 129 19.86 9.49 -9.36
C THR A 129 21.31 9.00 -9.56
N LEU A 130 21.82 8.15 -8.65
CA LEU A 130 23.18 7.60 -8.74
C LEU A 130 23.37 6.61 -9.91
N ASN A 131 22.30 6.01 -10.45
CA ASN A 131 22.40 5.10 -11.59
C ASN A 131 23.02 5.78 -12.82
N SER A 132 22.85 7.10 -12.97
CA SER A 132 23.47 7.88 -14.05
C SER A 132 25.01 7.82 -14.03
N VAL A 133 25.62 7.67 -12.85
CA VAL A 133 27.08 7.63 -12.66
C VAL A 133 27.59 6.20 -12.42
N SER A 134 26.70 5.21 -12.38
CA SER A 134 27.08 3.80 -12.30
C SER A 134 28.02 3.37 -13.44
N PRO A 135 27.80 3.73 -14.73
CA PRO A 135 28.68 3.26 -15.80
C PRO A 135 30.13 3.73 -15.66
N MET A 136 30.36 4.99 -15.27
CA MET A 136 31.72 5.53 -15.08
C MET A 136 32.41 4.92 -13.86
N THR A 137 31.67 4.58 -12.80
CA THR A 137 32.24 3.98 -11.60
C THR A 137 32.61 2.50 -11.76
N ARG A 138 32.11 1.80 -12.79
CA ARG A 138 32.38 0.37 -13.03
C ARG A 138 33.82 0.07 -13.44
N THR A 139 34.44 0.94 -14.23
CA THR A 139 35.81 0.76 -14.75
C THR A 139 36.84 1.64 -14.05
N SER A 140 36.40 2.43 -13.06
CA SER A 140 37.25 3.31 -12.26
C SER A 140 38.11 2.53 -11.26
N THR A 141 39.23 3.12 -10.85
CA THR A 141 39.97 2.61 -9.68
C THR A 141 39.10 2.71 -8.43
N LEU A 142 39.36 1.88 -7.41
CA LEU A 142 38.57 1.87 -6.18
C LEU A 142 38.53 3.23 -5.46
N ALA A 143 39.66 3.96 -5.47
CA ALA A 143 39.76 5.30 -4.90
C ALA A 143 38.88 6.28 -5.68
N HIS A 144 39.05 6.36 -7.01
CA HIS A 144 38.29 7.28 -7.85
C HIS A 144 36.79 6.99 -7.80
N ARG A 145 36.40 5.71 -7.80
CA ARG A 145 35.00 5.31 -7.61
C ARG A 145 34.41 5.85 -6.30
N SER A 146 35.16 5.79 -5.22
CA SER A 146 34.69 6.25 -3.91
C SER A 146 34.53 7.78 -3.91
N GLU A 147 35.50 8.51 -4.46
CA GLU A 147 35.42 9.97 -4.62
C GLU A 147 34.21 10.41 -5.46
N VAL A 148 33.97 9.74 -6.59
CA VAL A 148 32.81 10.04 -7.45
C VAL A 148 31.48 9.79 -6.72
N LEU A 149 31.36 8.66 -6.02
CA LEU A 149 30.14 8.38 -5.25
C LEU A 149 29.93 9.40 -4.12
N ASP A 150 30.97 9.73 -3.37
CA ASP A 150 30.92 10.73 -2.30
C ASP A 150 30.54 12.11 -2.84
N ASP A 151 31.11 12.55 -3.96
CA ASP A 151 30.80 13.83 -4.59
C ASP A 151 29.32 13.92 -5.02
N HIS A 152 28.81 12.91 -5.72
CA HIS A 152 27.42 12.88 -6.16
C HIS A 152 26.41 12.74 -5.00
N MET A 153 26.74 11.97 -3.96
CA MET A 153 25.90 11.86 -2.77
C MET A 153 25.90 13.17 -1.96
N ASN A 154 27.04 13.86 -1.89
CA ASN A 154 27.15 15.16 -1.24
C ASN A 154 26.39 16.25 -2.03
N ASP A 155 26.52 16.29 -3.36
CA ASP A 155 25.74 17.18 -4.22
C ASP A 155 24.23 16.95 -4.06
N SER A 156 23.78 15.69 -3.98
CA SER A 156 22.39 15.34 -3.68
C SER A 156 21.95 15.92 -2.32
N ASN A 157 22.73 15.70 -1.26
CA ASN A 157 22.46 16.23 0.07
C ASN A 157 22.45 17.76 0.09
N TRP A 158 23.38 18.41 -0.61
CA TRP A 158 23.44 19.87 -0.75
C TRP A 158 22.19 20.43 -1.42
N LYS A 159 21.77 19.83 -2.55
CA LYS A 159 20.53 20.19 -3.24
C LYS A 159 19.30 19.97 -2.34
N LYS A 160 19.27 18.91 -1.53
CA LYS A 160 18.21 18.71 -0.54
C LYS A 160 18.20 19.82 0.50
N LEU A 161 19.37 20.16 1.05
CA LEU A 161 19.52 21.22 2.05
C LEU A 161 19.03 22.58 1.53
N LEU A 162 19.40 22.96 0.31
CA LEU A 162 18.94 24.20 -0.32
C LEU A 162 17.42 24.23 -0.54
N ASN A 163 16.81 23.07 -0.80
CA ASN A 163 15.38 22.95 -1.02
C ASN A 163 14.57 22.65 0.26
N MET A 164 15.20 22.67 1.44
CA MET A 164 14.50 22.48 2.72
C MET A 164 13.36 23.46 3.00
N PRO A 165 13.30 24.69 2.46
CA PRO A 165 12.12 25.54 2.59
C PRO A 165 10.81 24.90 2.08
N VAL A 166 10.88 23.86 1.22
CA VAL A 166 9.71 23.06 0.83
C VAL A 166 8.98 22.45 2.02
N LEU A 167 9.68 22.21 3.14
CA LEU A 167 9.07 21.72 4.38
C LEU A 167 8.06 22.69 4.96
N CYS A 168 8.23 24.01 4.78
CA CYS A 168 7.25 25.00 5.20
C CYS A 168 5.92 24.84 4.43
N THR A 169 6.00 24.57 3.12
CA THR A 169 4.82 24.28 2.29
C THR A 169 4.22 22.94 2.68
N LYS A 170 5.03 21.89 2.82
CA LYS A 170 4.55 20.57 3.24
C LYS A 170 3.89 20.61 4.63
N TYR A 171 4.39 21.42 5.54
CA TYR A 171 3.80 21.61 6.86
C TYR A 171 2.40 22.23 6.79
N LYS A 172 2.20 23.27 5.96
CA LYS A 172 0.87 23.85 5.73
C LYS A 172 -0.11 22.81 5.19
N ASN A 173 0.30 22.08 4.15
CA ASN A 173 -0.52 21.01 3.58
C ASN A 173 -0.82 19.92 4.61
N ALA A 174 0.17 19.51 5.42
CA ALA A 174 -0.02 18.53 6.48
C ALA A 174 -1.01 19.01 7.56
N SER A 175 -0.99 20.32 7.90
CA SER A 175 -1.94 20.93 8.83
C SER A 175 -3.38 20.89 8.28
N GLU A 176 -3.57 21.24 7.01
CA GLU A 176 -4.89 21.19 6.34
C GLU A 176 -5.40 19.74 6.20
N MET A 177 -4.50 18.81 5.87
CA MET A 177 -4.82 17.38 5.81
C MET A 177 -5.18 16.83 7.19
N GLN A 178 -4.49 17.25 8.25
CA GLN A 178 -4.81 16.84 9.62
C GLN A 178 -6.22 17.29 10.03
N GLU A 179 -6.58 18.53 9.72
CA GLU A 179 -7.93 19.04 9.99
C GLU A 179 -9.00 18.25 9.21
N SER A 180 -8.78 18.05 7.91
CA SER A 180 -9.69 17.32 7.04
C SER A 180 -9.87 15.86 7.48
N ALA A 181 -8.76 15.17 7.79
CA ALA A 181 -8.77 13.81 8.30
C ALA A 181 -9.44 13.72 9.68
N GLY A 182 -9.24 14.72 10.54
CA GLY A 182 -9.89 14.82 11.85
C GLY A 182 -11.41 14.95 11.74
N ILE A 183 -11.90 15.78 10.82
CA ILE A 183 -13.34 15.92 10.54
C ILE A 183 -13.92 14.59 10.01
N TYR A 184 -13.24 13.98 9.04
CA TYR A 184 -13.66 12.68 8.50
C TYR A 184 -13.73 11.61 9.59
N PHE A 185 -12.69 11.50 10.40
CA PHE A 185 -12.63 10.54 11.51
C PHE A 185 -13.71 10.79 12.56
N ALA A 186 -13.99 12.05 12.90
CA ALA A 186 -15.06 12.40 13.83
C ALA A 186 -16.45 12.01 13.31
N LYS A 187 -16.73 12.25 12.02
CA LYS A 187 -17.97 11.81 11.37
C LYS A 187 -18.11 10.29 11.37
N PHE A 188 -17.04 9.58 11.00
CA PHE A 188 -17.00 8.12 11.04
C PHE A 188 -17.26 7.59 12.46
N ARG A 189 -16.58 8.16 13.46
CA ARG A 189 -16.76 7.81 14.87
C ARG A 189 -18.18 8.07 15.39
N ALA A 190 -18.87 9.09 14.88
CA ALA A 190 -20.24 9.42 15.31
C ALA A 190 -21.26 8.33 14.95
N GLY A 191 -21.00 7.52 13.92
CA GLY A 191 -21.83 6.39 13.53
C GLY A 191 -21.60 5.11 14.35
N LEU A 192 -20.64 5.11 15.27
CA LEU A 192 -20.22 3.92 16.02
C LEU A 192 -20.64 3.97 17.49
N SER A 193 -20.78 2.80 18.11
CA SER A 193 -21.08 2.71 19.54
C SER A 193 -19.91 3.24 20.38
N ARG A 194 -20.22 4.00 21.44
CA ARG A 194 -19.18 4.56 22.32
C ARG A 194 -18.36 3.47 23.01
N ASP A 195 -19.00 2.36 23.37
CA ASP A 195 -18.36 1.24 24.05
C ASP A 195 -17.37 0.53 23.11
N SER A 196 -17.75 0.30 21.84
CA SER A 196 -16.86 -0.28 20.83
C SER A 196 -15.66 0.60 20.56
N VAL A 197 -15.87 1.91 20.39
CA VAL A 197 -14.77 2.86 20.17
C VAL A 197 -13.82 2.87 21.36
N ALA A 198 -14.34 2.95 22.59
CA ALA A 198 -13.50 2.93 23.80
C ALA A 198 -12.70 1.63 23.91
N GLN A 199 -13.33 0.49 23.60
CA GLN A 199 -12.67 -0.81 23.61
C GLN A 199 -11.55 -0.89 22.56
N TRP A 200 -11.82 -0.52 21.31
CA TRP A 200 -10.82 -0.58 20.23
C TRP A 200 -9.67 0.40 20.45
N THR A 201 -9.96 1.61 20.92
CA THR A 201 -8.91 2.57 21.29
C THR A 201 -8.00 1.99 22.37
N TRP A 202 -8.57 1.42 23.43
CA TRP A 202 -7.77 0.79 24.49
C TRP A 202 -6.93 -0.38 23.96
N GLN A 203 -7.50 -1.22 23.10
CA GLN A 203 -6.80 -2.35 22.48
C GLN A 203 -5.59 -1.89 21.65
N ILE A 204 -5.77 -0.86 20.81
CA ILE A 204 -4.70 -0.30 19.98
C ILE A 204 -3.62 0.34 20.84
N GLU A 205 -3.98 1.21 21.79
CA GLU A 205 -3.02 1.89 22.66
C GLU A 205 -2.20 0.90 23.50
N GLN A 206 -2.83 -0.19 23.98
CA GLN A 206 -2.11 -1.26 24.68
C GLN A 206 -1.12 -1.97 23.76
N ALA A 207 -1.54 -2.36 22.55
CA ALA A 207 -0.66 -3.00 21.58
C ALA A 207 0.52 -2.09 21.19
N GLU A 208 0.24 -0.82 20.90
CA GLU A 208 1.25 0.20 20.59
C GLU A 208 2.26 0.42 21.72
N SER A 209 1.84 0.31 22.99
CA SER A 209 2.76 0.45 24.12
C SER A 209 3.71 -0.75 24.28
N GLN A 210 3.32 -1.93 23.81
CA GLN A 210 4.06 -3.18 23.97
C GLN A 210 4.87 -3.58 22.74
N ARG A 211 4.54 -3.03 21.56
CA ARG A 211 5.08 -3.42 20.24
C ARG A 211 6.61 -3.49 20.15
N LEU A 212 7.32 -2.61 20.87
CA LEU A 212 8.78 -2.58 20.86
C LEU A 212 9.36 -3.89 21.40
N HIS A 213 8.77 -4.39 22.48
CA HIS A 213 9.20 -5.60 23.18
C HIS A 213 8.64 -6.85 22.51
N ASP A 214 7.34 -6.85 22.24
CA ASP A 214 6.65 -7.93 21.55
C ASP A 214 5.88 -7.36 20.37
N ILE A 215 6.36 -7.62 19.16
CA ILE A 215 5.73 -7.11 17.94
C ILE A 215 4.44 -7.86 17.61
N THR A 216 4.25 -9.07 18.13
CA THR A 216 3.10 -9.93 17.79
C THR A 216 1.77 -9.40 18.34
N VAL A 217 1.82 -8.54 19.37
CA VAL A 217 0.63 -7.83 19.90
C VAL A 217 -0.09 -7.00 18.84
N MET A 218 0.61 -6.59 17.78
CA MET A 218 0.03 -5.83 16.67
C MET A 218 -0.88 -6.68 15.77
N ASP A 219 -0.88 -8.02 15.92
CA ASP A 219 -1.78 -8.90 15.18
C ASP A 219 -3.26 -8.63 15.50
N ILE A 220 -3.56 -7.89 16.57
CA ILE A 220 -4.91 -7.37 16.84
C ILE A 220 -5.48 -6.49 15.73
N MET A 221 -4.60 -5.90 14.89
CA MET A 221 -4.99 -5.11 13.73
C MET A 221 -5.48 -5.99 12.57
N GLN A 222 -5.19 -7.29 12.62
CA GLN A 222 -5.75 -8.24 11.69
C GLN A 222 -7.24 -8.38 11.94
N THR A 223 -8.05 -8.11 10.92
CA THR A 223 -9.46 -8.46 10.97
C THR A 223 -9.55 -9.98 11.07
N SER A 224 -10.17 -10.48 12.13
CA SER A 224 -10.65 -11.86 12.13
C SER A 224 -11.68 -11.92 11.01
N ALA A 225 -11.31 -12.53 9.88
CA ALA A 225 -12.33 -13.05 8.99
C ALA A 225 -13.27 -13.87 9.88
N VAL A 226 -14.56 -13.60 9.82
CA VAL A 226 -15.53 -14.46 10.49
C VAL A 226 -15.32 -15.83 9.85
N ASP A 227 -14.66 -16.73 10.57
CA ASP A 227 -14.45 -18.11 10.15
C ASP A 227 -15.82 -18.79 10.05
N THR A 228 -16.46 -18.68 8.90
CA THR A 228 -17.60 -19.53 8.52
C THR A 228 -17.14 -20.93 8.12
N HIS A 229 -15.83 -21.22 8.11
CA HIS A 229 -15.29 -22.52 7.74
C HIS A 229 -14.18 -23.00 8.68
N SER A 230 -14.49 -23.23 9.96
CA SER A 230 -13.73 -24.20 10.74
C SER A 230 -14.16 -25.62 10.33
N GLY A 231 -13.36 -26.29 9.51
CA GLY A 231 -13.67 -27.64 9.05
C GLY A 231 -12.65 -28.22 8.07
N ASN A 232 -11.56 -28.75 8.63
CA ASN A 232 -10.65 -29.78 8.09
C ASN A 232 -10.02 -29.60 6.70
N SER A 233 -8.70 -29.57 6.72
CA SER A 233 -7.80 -29.73 5.59
C SER A 233 -7.93 -31.13 4.95
N ALA A 234 -8.22 -31.17 3.66
CA ALA A 234 -7.52 -31.96 2.61
C ALA A 234 -8.41 -32.13 1.37
N ALA A 235 -7.75 -32.12 0.21
CA ALA A 235 -8.24 -32.47 -1.14
C ALA A 235 -8.64 -31.29 -2.06
N SER A 236 -7.72 -31.04 -3.01
CA SER A 236 -7.94 -30.84 -4.46
C SER A 236 -9.19 -30.11 -4.95
N HIS A 237 -8.93 -29.01 -5.68
CA HIS A 237 -9.62 -28.58 -6.91
C HIS A 237 -11.10 -28.95 -7.03
N GLU A 238 -11.95 -28.01 -6.63
CA GLU A 238 -13.22 -27.58 -7.28
C GLU A 238 -14.02 -26.83 -6.22
N SER A 239 -13.80 -25.51 -6.13
CA SER A 239 -14.59 -24.64 -5.27
C SER A 239 -15.98 -24.47 -5.88
N ILE A 240 -16.93 -25.29 -5.47
CA ILE A 240 -18.35 -24.95 -5.57
C ILE A 240 -18.60 -23.90 -4.48
N GLY A 241 -18.52 -22.63 -4.90
CA GLY A 241 -18.65 -21.46 -4.04
C GLY A 241 -20.05 -21.35 -3.44
N VAL A 242 -20.10 -20.84 -2.21
CA VAL A 242 -21.30 -20.23 -1.62
C VAL A 242 -21.77 -19.11 -2.57
N PRO A 243 -23.08 -18.95 -2.84
CA PRO A 243 -23.55 -17.86 -3.70
C PRO A 243 -23.11 -16.53 -3.09
N ALA A 244 -22.41 -15.72 -3.88
CA ALA A 244 -22.03 -14.38 -3.47
C ALA A 244 -23.31 -13.57 -3.18
N SER A 245 -23.24 -12.63 -2.23
CA SER A 245 -24.41 -11.78 -2.01
C SER A 245 -24.69 -10.98 -3.30
N PRO A 246 -25.96 -10.70 -3.63
CA PRO A 246 -26.31 -9.98 -4.87
C PRO A 246 -25.60 -8.63 -5.01
N ASP A 247 -25.23 -8.01 -3.89
CA ASP A 247 -24.47 -6.77 -3.83
C ASP A 247 -23.00 -6.99 -4.20
N GLU A 248 -22.38 -8.07 -3.72
CA GLU A 248 -21.00 -8.46 -4.08
C GLU A 248 -20.91 -8.86 -5.56
N GLU A 249 -21.89 -9.61 -6.08
CA GLU A 249 -21.95 -9.97 -7.50
C GLU A 249 -22.09 -8.73 -8.40
N TRP A 250 -22.92 -7.76 -7.98
CA TRP A 250 -23.07 -6.51 -8.71
C TRP A 250 -21.80 -5.66 -8.68
N VAL A 251 -21.13 -5.56 -7.52
CA VAL A 251 -19.85 -4.84 -7.43
C VAL A 251 -18.78 -5.51 -8.29
N GLN A 252 -18.68 -6.85 -8.27
CA GLN A 252 -17.73 -7.58 -9.10
C GLN A 252 -18.02 -7.38 -10.59
N LEU A 253 -19.29 -7.47 -11.00
CA LEU A 253 -19.70 -7.19 -12.38
C LEU A 253 -19.33 -5.75 -12.80
N GLY A 254 -19.47 -4.78 -11.90
CA GLY A 254 -19.05 -3.40 -12.14
C GLY A 254 -17.55 -3.27 -12.41
N ILE A 255 -16.72 -3.95 -11.61
CA ILE A 255 -15.26 -3.99 -11.78
C ILE A 255 -14.90 -4.66 -13.12
N ASP A 256 -15.52 -5.78 -13.45
CA ASP A 256 -15.26 -6.51 -14.69
C ASP A 256 -15.62 -5.69 -15.94
N LEU A 257 -16.71 -4.91 -15.88
CA LEU A 257 -17.11 -4.01 -16.97
C LEU A 257 -16.16 -2.82 -17.12
N GLU A 258 -15.65 -2.26 -16.02
CA GLU A 258 -14.63 -1.20 -16.05
C GLU A 258 -13.31 -1.73 -16.64
N GLU A 259 -12.88 -2.93 -16.25
CA GLU A 259 -11.69 -3.58 -16.81
C GLU A 259 -11.84 -3.85 -18.32
N TRP A 260 -13.03 -4.31 -18.75
CA TRP A 260 -13.32 -4.48 -20.18
C TRP A 260 -13.25 -3.14 -20.92
N GLN A 261 -13.82 -2.07 -20.35
CA GLN A 261 -13.76 -0.73 -20.95
C GLN A 261 -12.31 -0.24 -21.11
N LEU A 262 -11.47 -0.40 -20.09
CA LEU A 262 -10.06 -0.01 -20.13
C LEU A 262 -9.26 -0.81 -21.15
N THR A 263 -9.51 -2.12 -21.22
CA THR A 263 -8.86 -3.02 -22.19
C THR A 263 -9.21 -2.62 -23.62
N LEU A 264 -10.49 -2.36 -23.89
CA LEU A 264 -10.97 -1.92 -25.21
C LEU A 264 -10.38 -0.56 -25.60
N GLN A 265 -10.28 0.38 -24.65
CA GLN A 265 -9.62 1.68 -24.87
C GLN A 265 -8.14 1.52 -25.22
N ASP A 266 -7.43 0.60 -24.56
CA ASP A 266 -6.03 0.31 -24.88
C ASP A 266 -5.88 -0.32 -26.27
N GLN A 267 -6.73 -1.28 -26.62
CA GLN A 267 -6.75 -1.90 -27.95
C GLN A 267 -7.03 -0.87 -29.05
N ALA A 268 -8.03 -0.01 -28.86
CA ALA A 268 -8.35 1.06 -29.81
C ALA A 268 -7.20 2.07 -29.98
N ARG A 269 -6.49 2.41 -28.89
CA ARG A 269 -5.31 3.28 -28.96
C ARG A 269 -4.16 2.64 -29.74
N ARG A 270 -3.91 1.34 -29.55
CA ARG A 270 -2.83 0.62 -30.25
C ARG A 270 -3.06 0.50 -31.76
N LEU A 271 -4.31 0.52 -32.20
CA LEU A 271 -4.71 0.35 -33.60
C LEU A 271 -4.67 1.63 -34.45
N GLN A 272 -4.33 2.79 -33.89
CA GLN A 272 -4.33 4.10 -34.58
C GLN A 272 -3.35 4.24 -35.77
N LYS A 273 -2.62 3.20 -36.17
CA LYS A 273 -1.49 3.30 -37.11
C LYS A 273 -1.66 2.56 -38.44
N GLU A 274 -2.89 2.46 -38.95
CA GLU A 274 -3.40 1.66 -40.08
C GLU A 274 -4.06 0.34 -39.63
N PRO A 275 -5.28 0.43 -39.05
CA PRO A 275 -6.06 -0.76 -38.68
C PRO A 275 -6.58 -1.47 -39.94
N ARG A 276 -6.63 -2.80 -39.90
CA ARG A 276 -7.32 -3.58 -40.95
C ARG A 276 -8.82 -3.46 -40.71
N GLU A 277 -9.64 -3.48 -41.77
CA GLU A 277 -11.11 -3.44 -41.63
C GLU A 277 -11.68 -4.54 -40.70
N GLU A 278 -11.00 -5.67 -40.59
CA GLU A 278 -11.36 -6.76 -39.67
C GLU A 278 -11.16 -6.38 -38.20
N ASP A 279 -10.10 -5.61 -37.90
CA ASP A 279 -9.79 -5.16 -36.54
C ASP A 279 -10.76 -4.06 -36.08
N GLU A 280 -11.19 -3.18 -37.00
CA GLU A 280 -12.21 -2.15 -36.74
C GLU A 280 -13.57 -2.80 -36.43
N LYS A 281 -14.02 -3.75 -37.26
CA LYS A 281 -15.27 -4.50 -37.04
C LYS A 281 -15.25 -5.26 -35.72
N LYS A 282 -14.10 -5.79 -35.33
CA LYS A 282 -13.96 -6.49 -34.04
C LYS A 282 -14.12 -5.52 -32.86
N ILE A 283 -13.48 -4.36 -32.91
CA ILE A 283 -13.63 -3.32 -31.87
C ILE A 283 -15.07 -2.84 -31.79
N ASP A 284 -15.72 -2.58 -32.93
CA ASP A 284 -17.08 -2.06 -32.93
C ASP A 284 -18.09 -3.10 -32.41
N ASN A 285 -17.88 -4.39 -32.71
CA ASN A 285 -18.67 -5.46 -32.10
C ASN A 285 -18.46 -5.54 -30.58
N GLU A 286 -17.21 -5.44 -30.11
CA GLU A 286 -16.91 -5.45 -28.67
C GLU A 286 -17.46 -4.21 -27.96
N ARG A 287 -17.42 -3.04 -28.60
CA ARG A 287 -18.08 -1.80 -28.11
C ARG A 287 -19.58 -1.97 -27.99
N HIS A 288 -20.22 -2.57 -28.98
CA HIS A 288 -21.65 -2.81 -28.97
C HIS A 288 -22.04 -3.76 -27.83
N LEU A 289 -21.31 -4.88 -27.69
CA LEU A 289 -21.52 -5.84 -26.60
C LEU A 289 -21.32 -5.20 -25.22
N LEU A 290 -20.25 -4.43 -25.04
CA LEU A 290 -19.98 -3.70 -23.80
C LEU A 290 -21.09 -2.69 -23.51
N GLY A 291 -21.58 -1.95 -24.52
CA GLY A 291 -22.70 -1.01 -24.38
C GLY A 291 -24.00 -1.69 -23.92
N VAL A 292 -24.30 -2.87 -24.45
CA VAL A 292 -25.46 -3.67 -24.01
C VAL A 292 -25.32 -4.09 -22.54
N GLN A 293 -24.13 -4.52 -22.12
CA GLN A 293 -23.88 -4.94 -20.74
C GLN A 293 -23.91 -3.76 -19.75
N LEU A 294 -23.36 -2.61 -20.12
CA LEU A 294 -23.45 -1.37 -19.33
C LEU A 294 -24.90 -0.91 -19.15
N ALA A 295 -25.72 -0.99 -20.20
CA ALA A 295 -27.14 -0.65 -20.10
C ALA A 295 -27.88 -1.57 -19.12
N LYS A 296 -27.59 -2.88 -19.15
CA LYS A 296 -28.14 -3.87 -18.20
C LYS A 296 -27.66 -3.61 -16.77
N PHE A 297 -26.38 -3.32 -16.59
CA PHE A 297 -25.77 -3.00 -15.29
C PHE A 297 -26.40 -1.75 -14.65
N LEU A 298 -26.57 -0.68 -15.43
CA LEU A 298 -27.20 0.56 -14.97
C LEU A 298 -28.70 0.39 -14.68
N ALA A 299 -29.41 -0.43 -15.47
CA ALA A 299 -30.81 -0.75 -15.22
C ALA A 299 -31.02 -1.59 -13.94
N ALA A 300 -30.01 -2.39 -13.54
CA ALA A 300 -30.04 -3.19 -12.32
C ALA A 300 -29.74 -2.38 -11.04
N ARG A 301 -29.11 -1.19 -11.17
CA ARG A 301 -28.71 -0.32 -10.05
C ARG A 301 -29.83 0.00 -9.03
N PRO A 302 -31.09 0.29 -9.44
CA PRO A 302 -32.17 0.57 -8.49
C PRO A 302 -32.64 -0.66 -7.72
N TYR A 303 -32.47 -1.85 -8.30
CA TYR A 303 -32.96 -3.12 -7.75
C TYR A 303 -32.00 -3.69 -6.71
N VAL A 304 -30.69 -3.62 -6.96
CA VAL A 304 -29.65 -4.00 -5.98
C VAL A 304 -29.70 -3.08 -4.75
N ALA A 305 -29.93 -1.78 -4.95
CA ALA A 305 -30.12 -0.83 -3.85
C ALA A 305 -31.40 -1.04 -3.02
N ALA A 306 -32.38 -1.80 -3.53
CA ALA A 306 -33.68 -1.98 -2.91
C ALA A 306 -33.94 -3.38 -2.34
N ASN A 307 -33.42 -4.46 -2.95
CA ASN A 307 -33.51 -5.84 -2.47
C ASN A 307 -32.55 -6.73 -3.26
N GLY A 308 -31.59 -7.37 -2.59
CA GLY A 308 -30.62 -8.26 -3.23
C GLY A 308 -31.24 -9.39 -4.04
N VAL A 309 -31.24 -9.24 -5.37
CA VAL A 309 -31.66 -10.28 -6.33
C VAL A 309 -30.52 -10.60 -7.29
N ILE A 310 -30.18 -11.89 -7.35
CA ILE A 310 -29.22 -12.51 -8.27
C ILE A 310 -29.76 -12.40 -9.71
N ILE A 311 -28.96 -11.90 -10.65
CA ILE A 311 -29.29 -11.98 -12.08
C ILE A 311 -28.37 -13.02 -12.74
N ASN A 312 -28.89 -14.23 -12.97
CA ASN A 312 -28.37 -15.12 -14.01
C ASN A 312 -29.00 -14.69 -15.34
N VAL A 313 -28.20 -14.32 -16.34
CA VAL A 313 -28.72 -14.05 -17.71
C VAL A 313 -28.10 -15.01 -18.71
N ASP A 314 -28.97 -15.80 -19.33
CA ASP A 314 -28.71 -16.59 -20.53
C ASP A 314 -28.40 -15.66 -21.73
N PRO A 315 -27.31 -15.90 -22.50
CA PRO A 315 -26.91 -15.07 -23.64
C PRO A 315 -27.92 -14.97 -24.80
N SER A 316 -29.01 -15.72 -24.79
CA SER A 316 -29.92 -15.87 -25.95
C SER A 316 -31.14 -14.95 -25.99
N GLU A 317 -31.37 -14.11 -24.98
CA GLU A 317 -32.51 -13.18 -24.99
C GLU A 317 -32.14 -11.80 -25.56
N ASN A 318 -32.74 -11.46 -26.70
CA ASN A 318 -32.63 -10.15 -27.35
C ASN A 318 -33.31 -9.06 -26.50
N PRO A 319 -32.66 -7.89 -26.30
CA PRO A 319 -33.28 -6.74 -25.65
C PRO A 319 -34.33 -6.04 -26.56
N PRO A 320 -35.29 -5.28 -26.00
CA PRO A 320 -36.30 -4.56 -26.77
C PRO A 320 -35.69 -3.45 -27.64
N GLU A 321 -36.21 -3.30 -28.86
CA GLU A 321 -35.86 -2.28 -29.84
C GLU A 321 -36.18 -0.86 -29.33
N CYS A 322 -35.23 -0.19 -28.69
CA CYS A 322 -35.34 1.22 -28.31
C CYS A 322 -33.97 1.90 -28.16
N PHE A 323 -32.99 1.70 -29.05
CA PHE A 323 -31.76 2.52 -29.04
C PHE A 323 -31.16 2.65 -30.45
N ASP A 324 -31.92 3.25 -31.37
CA ASP A 324 -31.33 3.88 -32.55
C ASP A 324 -31.09 5.36 -32.23
N ASN A 325 -29.81 5.70 -32.05
CA ASN A 325 -29.16 7.02 -32.18
C ASN A 325 -28.09 7.19 -31.09
N PHE A 326 -26.92 6.63 -31.33
CA PHE A 326 -25.68 7.19 -30.80
C PHE A 326 -24.93 7.83 -31.96
N ASP A 327 -25.04 9.15 -32.05
CA ASP A 327 -24.25 9.94 -32.98
C ASP A 327 -22.77 9.81 -32.64
N ASN A 328 -22.01 9.47 -33.68
CA ASN A 328 -20.59 9.21 -33.68
C ASN A 328 -19.87 10.49 -34.07
N ASP A 329 -19.63 11.40 -33.12
CA ASP A 329 -18.62 12.45 -33.29
C ASP A 329 -17.58 12.41 -32.17
N GLY A 330 -16.41 11.89 -32.52
CA GLY A 330 -15.29 11.74 -31.61
C GLY A 330 -14.70 13.08 -31.19
N THR A 331 -15.29 13.76 -30.22
CA THR A 331 -14.65 14.86 -29.48
C THR A 331 -15.23 15.05 -28.08
N THR A 332 -14.39 14.84 -27.06
CA THR A 332 -14.47 15.40 -25.68
C THR A 332 -15.70 15.13 -24.81
N TRP A 333 -15.59 14.16 -23.90
CA TRP A 333 -16.45 14.07 -22.71
C TRP A 333 -15.86 14.87 -21.56
N ARG A 334 -16.30 16.13 -21.40
CA ARG A 334 -16.29 16.82 -20.10
C ARG A 334 -17.70 16.67 -19.51
N VAL A 335 -17.77 16.19 -18.27
CA VAL A 335 -19.01 16.19 -17.49
C VAL A 335 -19.39 17.65 -17.24
N ASN A 336 -20.59 18.07 -17.68
CA ASN A 336 -21.15 19.38 -17.35
C ASN A 336 -21.76 19.36 -15.95
N ASP A 337 -21.52 20.42 -15.18
CA ASP A 337 -21.89 20.61 -13.76
C ASP A 337 -23.40 20.66 -13.45
N SER A 338 -24.30 20.34 -14.40
CA SER A 338 -25.75 20.43 -14.17
C SER A 338 -26.40 19.13 -13.67
N ALA A 339 -25.64 18.04 -13.49
CA ALA A 339 -26.17 16.77 -12.97
C ALA A 339 -26.14 16.67 -11.43
N MET A 340 -25.58 17.66 -10.75
CA MET A 340 -25.38 17.63 -9.30
C MET A 340 -26.56 18.24 -8.52
N GLU A 341 -27.40 19.05 -9.16
CA GLU A 341 -28.54 19.72 -8.50
C GLU A 341 -29.79 18.83 -8.37
N ASP A 342 -29.93 17.78 -9.17
CA ASP A 342 -31.08 16.85 -9.10
C ASP A 342 -30.93 15.75 -8.03
N MET A 343 -29.73 15.59 -7.42
CA MET A 343 -29.45 14.53 -6.46
C MET A 343 -29.82 14.91 -5.01
N ASP A 344 -29.83 16.20 -4.69
CA ASP A 344 -30.20 16.70 -3.35
C ASP A 344 -31.72 16.62 -3.09
N ALA A 345 -32.54 16.69 -4.14
CA ALA A 345 -34.00 16.57 -4.03
C ALA A 345 -34.48 15.13 -3.72
N TYR A 346 -33.65 14.12 -3.96
CA TYR A 346 -34.00 12.72 -3.72
C TYR A 346 -33.67 12.25 -2.29
N MET A 347 -32.70 12.89 -1.63
CA MET A 347 -32.22 12.50 -0.30
C MET A 347 -33.13 12.93 0.86
N GLU A 348 -33.97 13.97 0.67
CA GLU A 348 -34.91 14.43 1.72
C GLU A 348 -36.15 13.53 1.90
N CYS A 349 -36.41 12.58 0.98
CA CYS A 349 -37.60 11.75 1.00
C CYS A 349 -37.46 10.40 1.74
N GLN A 350 -36.25 10.01 2.18
CA GLN A 350 -36.02 8.71 2.85
C GLN A 350 -35.77 8.79 4.37
N ALA A 351 -35.93 9.96 4.99
CA ALA A 351 -35.69 10.15 6.43
C ALA A 351 -36.89 9.78 7.34
N ALA A 352 -37.84 8.97 6.87
CA ALA A 352 -38.96 8.50 7.67
C ALA A 352 -39.02 6.97 7.67
N GLU A 353 -39.01 6.43 8.89
CA GLU A 353 -39.20 5.01 9.25
C GLU A 353 -37.93 4.14 9.28
N VAL A 354 -37.49 3.78 10.50
CA VAL A 354 -37.36 2.39 10.97
C VAL A 354 -36.90 2.41 12.45
N HIS A 355 -37.69 1.76 13.31
CA HIS A 355 -37.38 1.49 14.73
C HIS A 355 -36.61 0.16 14.88
N PRO A 356 -35.74 0.00 15.91
CA PRO A 356 -34.89 -1.18 16.07
C PRO A 356 -35.50 -2.23 17.01
N THR A 357 -35.23 -3.52 16.74
CA THR A 357 -35.43 -4.61 17.71
C THR A 357 -34.13 -5.30 18.09
N ASN A 358 -34.01 -5.59 19.39
CA ASN A 358 -32.87 -6.09 20.13
C ASN A 358 -32.56 -7.58 19.90
N ALA A 359 -31.28 -7.96 19.96
CA ALA A 359 -30.85 -9.25 20.50
C ALA A 359 -29.46 -9.15 21.19
N LYS A 360 -29.34 -9.80 22.35
CA LYS A 360 -28.25 -9.70 23.35
C LYS A 360 -27.22 -10.83 23.23
N LYS A 361 -25.95 -10.49 23.56
CA LYS A 361 -24.87 -11.16 24.33
C LYS A 361 -24.58 -12.68 24.15
N THR A 362 -23.28 -13.03 24.12
CA THR A 362 -22.46 -13.81 25.13
C THR A 362 -21.08 -14.14 24.46
N LEU A 363 -19.88 -13.63 24.79
CA LEU A 363 -18.91 -13.79 25.91
C LEU A 363 -18.32 -15.22 26.15
N LEU A 364 -17.03 -15.44 25.80
CA LEU A 364 -15.88 -15.82 26.69
C LEU A 364 -14.78 -16.71 26.04
N GLN A 365 -13.51 -16.32 26.34
CA GLN A 365 -12.25 -17.11 26.59
C GLN A 365 -11.72 -18.02 25.47
N GLY A 366 -10.44 -18.02 25.05
CA GLY A 366 -9.11 -18.06 25.69
C GLY A 366 -8.29 -19.05 24.83
N GLU A 367 -7.05 -18.81 24.39
CA GLU A 367 -5.79 -19.10 25.09
C GLU A 367 -4.60 -18.82 24.14
N LEU A 368 -3.46 -18.46 24.74
CA LEU A 368 -2.16 -18.17 24.14
C LEU A 368 -1.43 -19.45 23.69
N VAL A 369 -0.80 -19.42 22.51
CA VAL A 369 0.29 -20.35 22.15
C VAL A 369 1.39 -19.61 21.37
N GLU A 370 2.53 -19.40 22.04
CA GLU A 370 3.81 -19.03 21.44
C GLU A 370 4.33 -20.15 20.53
N LYS A 371 4.69 -19.80 19.30
CA LYS A 371 5.70 -20.54 18.51
C LYS A 371 6.52 -19.55 17.67
N ASP A 372 7.78 -19.40 18.04
CA ASP A 372 8.81 -18.75 17.23
C ASP A 372 9.12 -19.59 15.98
N GLU A 373 8.35 -19.34 14.91
CA GLU A 373 8.73 -19.74 13.56
C GLU A 373 9.48 -18.58 12.88
N LEU A 374 10.72 -18.82 12.44
CA LEU A 374 11.44 -17.88 11.58
C LEU A 374 10.60 -17.56 10.33
N CYS A 375 10.24 -16.28 10.15
CA CYS A 375 9.59 -15.73 8.95
C CYS A 375 10.45 -16.07 7.71
N LYS A 376 10.04 -17.08 6.94
CA LYS A 376 10.60 -17.36 5.61
C LYS A 376 9.94 -16.41 4.61
N CYS A 377 10.40 -15.17 4.62
CA CYS A 377 9.79 -14.09 3.89
C CYS A 377 10.76 -13.67 2.77
N LYS A 378 10.61 -14.26 1.58
CA LYS A 378 11.14 -13.79 0.30
C LYS A 378 10.55 -14.59 -0.86
#